data_AF-A0A947DIS9-F1
#
_entry.id   AF-A0A947DIS9-F1
#
_cell.length_a   1.000
_cell.length_b   1.000
_cell.length_c   1.000
_cell.angle_alpha   90.00
_cell.angle_beta   90.00
_cell.angle_gamma   90.00
#
_symmetry.space_group_name_H-M   'P 1'
#
loop_
_entity.id
_entity.type
_entity.pdbx_description
1 polymer ?
#
loop_
_entity_poly.entity_id
_entity_poly.type
_entity_poly.pdbx_seq_one_letter_code
_entity_poly.pdbx_strand_id
1 'polypeptide(L)' 'MPELIWEKLNCKNQPVGGLGLWRAKVPGGWLVASRCGGGEGSGITFYPDPKHEWNGGSLP' A
#
# COMPACT_ATOMS: atom_id res chain seq x y z
N MET A 1 2.45 -23.47 -2.64
CA MET A 1 1.31 -22.68 -3.15
C MET A 1 1.83 -21.28 -3.47
N PRO A 2 1.26 -20.54 -4.43
CA PRO A 2 1.68 -19.16 -4.68
C PRO A 2 1.35 -18.28 -3.46
N GLU A 3 2.23 -17.31 -3.16
CA GLU A 3 2.12 -16.43 -2.00
C GLU A 3 2.05 -14.96 -2.43
N LEU A 4 1.22 -14.18 -1.73
CA LEU A 4 1.13 -12.73 -1.89
C LEU A 4 1.73 -12.06 -0.65
N ILE A 5 2.85 -11.37 -0.82
CA ILE A 5 3.60 -10.76 0.27
C ILE A 5 3.23 -9.27 0.40
N TRP A 6 2.72 -8.89 1.57
CA TRP A 6 2.36 -7.51 1.89
C TRP A 6 3.47 -6.80 2.68
N GLU A 7 3.87 -5.63 2.19
CA GLU A 7 4.85 -4.74 2.79
C GLU A 7 4.12 -3.55 3.41
N LYS A 8 4.35 -3.26 4.70
CA LYS A 8 3.81 -2.05 5.34
C LYS A 8 4.61 -0.84 4.89
N LEU A 9 3.93 0.21 4.42
CA LEU A 9 4.56 1.48 4.10
C LEU A 9 4.75 2.34 5.36
N ASN A 10 5.86 3.09 5.39
CA ASN A 10 6.15 4.00 6.47
C ASN A 10 5.46 5.36 6.23
N CYS A 11 4.24 5.51 6.75
CA CYS A 11 3.45 6.73 6.59
C CYS A 11 3.78 7.74 7.69
N LYS A 12 4.26 8.93 7.31
CA LYS A 12 4.45 10.08 8.21
C LYS A 12 3.26 11.01 8.16
N ASN A 13 2.97 11.71 9.26
CA ASN A 13 1.89 12.70 9.36
C ASN A 13 0.49 12.15 9.01
N GLN A 14 0.26 10.86 9.26
CA GLN A 14 -1.03 10.22 9.00
C GLN A 14 -2.14 10.82 9.88
N PRO A 15 -3.39 10.91 9.36
CA PRO A 15 -4.53 11.38 10.15
C PRO A 15 -4.72 10.54 11.41
N VAL A 16 -5.26 11.16 12.46
CA VAL A 16 -5.58 10.50 13.73
C VAL A 16 -6.55 9.35 13.45
N GLY A 17 -6.27 8.14 13.98
CA GLY A 17 -7.11 6.95 13.77
C GLY A 17 -6.39 5.71 13.19
N GLY A 18 -5.07 5.77 13.01
CA GLY A 18 -4.26 4.58 12.72
C GLY A 18 -4.42 4.05 11.29
N LEU A 19 -4.64 4.94 10.32
CA LEU A 19 -4.54 4.62 8.90
C LEU A 19 -3.18 4.01 8.59
N GLY A 20 -3.16 2.76 8.15
CA GLY A 20 -1.95 2.13 7.61
C GLY A 20 -2.08 1.91 6.11
N LEU A 21 -0.96 2.00 5.40
CA LEU A 21 -0.86 1.54 4.02
C LEU A 21 0.02 0.31 3.93
N TRP A 22 -0.40 -0.62 3.09
CA TRP A 22 0.37 -1.78 2.68
C TRP A 22 0.40 -1.85 1.16
N ARG A 23 1.41 -2.54 0.63
CA ARG A 23 1.48 -2.86 -0.78
C ARG A 23 1.95 -4.28 -1.00
N ALA A 24 1.59 -4.86 -2.15
CA ALA A 24 2.11 -6.14 -2.59
C ALA A 24 2.53 -6.05 -4.06
N LYS A 25 3.66 -6.66 -4.37
CA LYS A 25 4.18 -6.75 -5.74
C LYS A 25 3.33 -7.74 -6.54
N VAL A 26 2.78 -7.30 -7.67
CA VAL A 26 2.00 -8.15 -8.60
C VAL A 26 2.50 -7.95 -10.03
N PRO A 27 2.16 -8.84 -10.98
CA PRO A 27 2.48 -8.60 -12.39
C PRO A 27 1.98 -7.23 -12.87
N GLY A 28 2.88 -6.43 -13.45
CA GLY A 28 2.58 -5.10 -13.99
C GLY A 28 2.56 -3.94 -12.97
N GLY A 29 2.66 -4.20 -11.67
CA GLY A 29 2.70 -3.12 -10.69
C GLY A 29 2.47 -3.56 -9.25
N TRP A 30 1.77 -2.70 -8.49
CA TRP A 30 1.52 -2.91 -7.07
C TRP A 30 0.03 -2.94 -6.79
N LEU A 31 -0.38 -3.83 -5.89
CA LEU A 31 -1.62 -3.62 -5.14
C LEU A 31 -1.30 -2.73 -3.96
N VAL A 32 -2.04 -1.64 -3.76
CA VAL A 32 -1.89 -0.73 -2.63
C VAL A 32 -3.19 -0.74 -1.85
N ALA A 33 -3.12 -1.04 -0.55
CA ALA A 33 -4.26 -1.15 0.32
C ALA A 33 -4.13 -0.17 1.49
N SER A 34 -5.21 0.57 1.78
CA SER A 34 -5.37 1.32 3.02
C SER A 34 -6.22 0.52 4.00
N ARG A 35 -5.85 0.55 5.28
CA ARG A 35 -6.62 -0.04 6.37
C ARG A 35 -6.78 0.97 7.49
N CYS A 36 -8.01 1.22 7.90
CA CYS A 36 -8.33 2.01 9.08
C CYS A 36 -8.41 1.10 10.31
N GLY A 37 -7.88 1.55 11.46
CA GLY A 37 -7.90 0.78 12.70
C GLY A 37 -9.32 0.52 13.25
N GLY A 38 -10.30 1.37 12.92
CA GLY A 38 -11.70 1.26 13.35
C GLY A 38 -12.59 0.37 12.48
N GLY A 39 -12.06 -0.31 11.45
CA GLY A 39 -12.83 -1.21 10.59
C GLY A 39 -13.65 -0.53 9.47
N GLU A 40 -13.93 0.77 9.59
CA GLU A 40 -14.62 1.55 8.55
C GLU A 40 -13.61 2.27 7.63
N GLY A 41 -13.81 2.22 6.32
CA GLY A 41 -13.04 3.03 5.34
C GLY A 41 -11.72 2.42 4.84
N SER A 42 -11.67 1.11 4.56
CA SER A 42 -10.54 0.49 3.87
C SER A 42 -10.72 0.50 2.35
N GLY A 43 -9.62 0.52 1.59
CA GLY A 43 -9.65 0.51 0.13
C GLY A 43 -8.44 -0.19 -0.46
N ILE A 44 -8.57 -0.67 -1.70
CA ILE A 44 -7.47 -1.25 -2.47
C ILE A 44 -7.48 -0.68 -3.88
N THR A 45 -6.30 -0.39 -4.42
CA THR A 45 -6.14 0.08 -5.79
C THR A 45 -4.93 -0.58 -6.44
N PHE A 46 -4.96 -0.68 -7.77
CA PHE A 46 -3.81 -1.09 -8.56
C PHE A 46 -3.01 0.15 -8.97
N TYR A 47 -1.70 0.11 -8.70
CA TYR A 47 -0.75 1.14 -9.08
C TYR A 47 0.17 0.57 -10.18
N PRO A 48 0.02 1.01 -11.46
CA PRO A 48 0.83 0.52 -12.56
C PRO A 48 2.29 0.92 -12.38
N ASP A 49 3.17 -0.08 -12.36
CA ASP A 49 4.62 0.10 -12.24
C ASP A 49 5.31 -1.17 -12.77
N PRO A 50 5.39 -1.34 -14.10
CA PRO A 50 5.86 -2.59 -14.70
C PRO A 50 7.29 -2.99 -14.31
N LYS A 51 8.10 -2.01 -13.88
CA LYS A 51 9.48 -2.21 -13.43
C LYS A 51 9.61 -2.24 -11.90
N HIS A 52 8.52 -1.95 -11.19
CA HIS A 52 8.46 -1.88 -9.74
C HIS A 52 9.50 -0.93 -9.12
N GLU A 53 9.67 0.24 -9.74
CA GLU A 53 10.64 1.26 -9.33
C GLU A 53 10.14 2.11 -8.15
N TRP A 54 8.82 2.17 -7.92
CA TRP A 54 8.27 2.92 -6.80
C TRP A 54 8.70 2.30 -5.46
N ASN A 55 9.32 3.12 -4.61
CA ASN A 55 9.87 2.70 -3.32
C ASN A 55 8.89 2.90 -2.14
N GLY A 56 7.66 3.32 -2.40
CA GLY A 56 6.67 3.61 -1.34
C GLY A 56 6.68 5.05 -0.85
N GLY A 57 7.61 5.88 -1.34
CA GLY A 57 7.74 7.29 -0.97
C GLY A 57 6.81 8.22 -1.77
N SER A 58 6.59 9.40 -1.20
CA SER A 58 6.05 10.55 -1.91
C SER A 58 7.18 11.30 -2.63
N LEU A 59 6.85 12.03 -3.70
CA LEU A 59 7.77 12.97 -4.35
C LEU A 59 8.01 14.20 -3.45
N PRO A 60 9.09 14.96 -3.67
CA PRO A 60 9.36 16.23 -2.98
C PRO A 60 8.25 17.27 -3.14
#